data_AF-A0A1T3BHI3-F1
#
_entry.id   AF-A0A1T3BHI3-F1
#
_cell.length_a   1.000
_cell.length_b   1.000
_cell.length_c   1.000
_cell.angle_alpha   90.00
_cell.angle_beta   90.00
_cell.angle_gamma   90.00
#
_symmetry.space_group_name_H-M   'P 1'
#
loop_
_entity.id
_entity.type
_entity.pdbx_description
1 polymer ?
#
loop_
_entity_poly.entity_id
_entity_poly.type
_entity_poly.pdbx_seq_one_letter_code
_entity_poly.pdbx_strand_id
1 'polypeptide(L)' 'MNDEIRRKDAREKIILGGLVVKAGLREENKSFILGCLIHASKLDKTSKEYKDFEKIGKDAFADMRITNDK' A
#
# COMPACT_ATOMS: atom_id res chain seq x y z
N MET A 1 -22.93 0.42 -18.00
CA MET A 1 -22.80 0.58 -16.54
C MET A 1 -21.80 -0.41 -15.93
N ASN A 2 -21.87 -1.71 -16.23
CA ASN A 2 -20.95 -2.72 -15.66
C ASN A 2 -19.48 -2.56 -16.06
N ASP A 3 -19.19 -2.08 -17.28
CA ASP A 3 -17.82 -1.96 -17.77
C ASP A 3 -17.02 -0.85 -17.09
N GLU A 4 -17.70 0.22 -16.66
CA GLU A 4 -17.05 1.32 -15.95
C GLU A 4 -16.65 0.90 -14.53
N ILE A 5 -17.53 0.16 -13.84
CA ILE A 5 -17.27 -0.43 -12.52
C ILE A 5 -16.07 -1.36 -12.62
N ARG A 6 -16.07 -2.30 -13.59
CA ARG A 6 -14.94 -3.22 -13.81
C ARG A 6 -13.61 -2.50 -14.07
N ARG A 7 -13.64 -1.41 -14.86
CA ARG A 7 -12.44 -0.60 -15.13
C ARG A 7 -11.94 0.15 -13.89
N LYS A 8 -12.84 0.64 -13.04
CA LYS A 8 -12.48 1.29 -11.77
C LYS A 8 -11.84 0.28 -10.81
N ASP A 9 -12.47 -0.88 -10.62
CA ASP A 9 -11.95 -1.95 -9.76
C ASP A 9 -10.57 -2.45 -10.22
N ALA A 10 -10.38 -2.62 -11.53
CA ALA A 10 -9.09 -3.05 -12.08
C ALA A 10 -7.99 -2.04 -11.78
N ARG A 11 -8.27 -0.73 -11.95
CA ARG A 11 -7.31 0.33 -11.65
C ARG A 11 -6.99 0.40 -10.15
N GLU A 12 -7.98 0.27 -9.30
CA GLU A 12 -7.78 0.26 -7.85
C GLU A 12 -6.89 -0.90 -7.42
N LYS A 13 -7.15 -2.12 -7.93
CA LYS A 13 -6.30 -3.29 -7.67
C LYS A 13 -4.87 -3.10 -8.16
N ILE A 14 -4.67 -2.46 -9.31
CA ILE A 14 -3.33 -2.14 -9.82
C ILE A 14 -2.60 -1.16 -8.89
N ILE A 15 -3.28 -0.10 -8.43
CA ILE A 15 -2.69 0.88 -7.51
C ILE A 15 -2.30 0.21 -6.19
N LEU A 16 -3.20 -0.59 -5.62
CA LEU A 16 -2.94 -1.32 -4.37
C LEU A 16 -1.78 -2.32 -4.53
N GLY A 17 -1.73 -3.06 -5.64
CA GLY A 17 -0.60 -3.92 -5.97
C GLY A 17 0.72 -3.17 -6.12
N GLY A 18 0.69 -1.94 -6.65
CA GLY A 18 1.84 -1.06 -6.73
C GLY A 18 2.44 -0.69 -5.37
N LEU A 19 1.61 -0.59 -4.31
CA LEU A 19 2.08 -0.32 -2.96
C LEU A 19 2.94 -1.48 -2.41
N VAL A 20 2.57 -2.72 -2.72
CA VAL A 20 3.31 -3.91 -2.31
C VAL A 20 4.71 -3.92 -2.93
N VAL A 21 4.79 -3.62 -4.23
CA VAL A 21 6.09 -3.51 -4.94
C VAL A 21 6.92 -2.36 -4.37
N LYS A 22 6.30 -1.22 -4.10
CA LYS A 22 6.97 -0.04 -3.52
C LYS A 22 7.53 -0.32 -2.12
N ALA A 23 6.86 -1.16 -1.34
CA ALA A 23 7.34 -1.61 -0.04
C ALA A 23 8.51 -2.62 -0.13
N GLY A 24 8.99 -2.96 -1.33
CA GLY A 24 10.05 -3.95 -1.54
C GLY A 24 9.58 -5.39 -1.43
N LEU A 25 8.27 -5.63 -1.37
CA LEU A 25 7.70 -6.96 -1.08
C LEU A 25 7.36 -7.76 -2.34
N ARG A 26 7.98 -7.44 -3.49
CA ARG A 26 7.64 -8.07 -4.78
C ARG A 26 7.90 -9.58 -4.79
N GLU A 27 9.03 -9.98 -4.21
CA GLU A 27 9.50 -11.35 -4.18
C GLU A 27 9.10 -12.08 -2.87
N GLU A 28 8.34 -11.40 -2.01
CA GLU A 28 7.95 -11.92 -0.71
C GLU A 28 6.76 -12.89 -0.81
N ASN A 29 6.62 -13.73 0.23
CA ASN A 29 5.53 -14.68 0.28
C ASN A 29 4.16 -13.96 0.35
N LYS A 30 3.24 -14.32 -0.55
CA LYS A 30 1.89 -13.72 -0.62
C LYS A 30 1.09 -13.84 0.68
N SER A 31 1.23 -14.95 1.39
CA SER A 31 0.57 -15.17 2.69
C SER A 31 1.11 -14.24 3.77
N PHE A 32 2.41 -13.95 3.73
CA PHE A 32 3.03 -12.98 4.64
C PHE A 32 2.47 -11.57 4.39
N ILE A 33 2.48 -11.12 3.13
CA ILE A 33 1.95 -9.81 2.73
C ILE A 33 0.48 -9.68 3.17
N LEU A 34 -0.35 -10.68 2.87
CA LEU A 34 -1.75 -10.67 3.26
C LEU A 34 -1.93 -10.64 4.79
N GLY A 35 -1.10 -11.39 5.53
CA GLY A 35 -1.09 -11.37 7.00
C GLY A 35 -0.80 -9.98 7.55
N CYS A 36 0.22 -9.29 7.03
CA CYS A 36 0.55 -7.91 7.42
C CYS A 36 -0.62 -6.96 7.16
N LEU A 37 -1.27 -7.05 5.98
CA LEU A 37 -2.39 -6.18 5.63
C LEU A 37 -3.62 -6.43 6.51
N ILE A 38 -3.92 -7.70 6.83
CA ILE A 38 -5.02 -8.04 7.75
C ILE A 38 -4.72 -7.52 9.15
N HIS A 39 -3.48 -7.65 9.62
CA HIS A 39 -3.08 -7.12 10.91
C HIS A 39 -3.26 -5.60 10.96
N ALA A 40 -2.74 -4.88 9.96
CA ALA A 40 -2.89 -3.43 9.83
C ALA A 40 -4.36 -2.98 9.72
N SER A 41 -5.21 -3.74 9.02
CA SER A 41 -6.63 -3.41 8.85
C SER A 41 -7.45 -3.40 10.15
N LYS A 42 -6.94 -4.06 11.20
CA LYS A 42 -7.58 -4.14 12.52
C LYS A 42 -7.18 -3.00 13.45
N LEU A 43 -6.19 -2.19 13.06
CA LEU A 43 -5.72 -1.09 13.88
C LEU A 43 -6.73 0.05 13.91
N ASP A 44 -6.89 0.65 15.08
CA ASP A 44 -7.68 1.87 15.25
C ASP A 44 -6.91 3.05 14.62
N LYS A 45 -7.59 3.88 13.83
CA LYS A 45 -7.00 5.06 13.17
C LYS A 45 -6.45 6.10 14.16
N THR A 46 -6.93 6.11 15.39
CA THR A 46 -6.47 6.99 16.46
C THR A 46 -5.25 6.43 17.20
N SER A 47 -5.01 5.12 17.06
CA SER A 47 -3.89 4.43 17.72
C SER A 47 -2.55 5.01 17.28
N LYS A 48 -1.59 4.96 18.19
CA LYS A 48 -0.21 5.36 17.91
C LYS A 48 0.37 4.50 16.78
N GLU A 49 0.11 3.20 16.78
CA GLU A 49 0.63 2.26 15.80
C GLU A 49 0.14 2.57 14.37
N TYR A 50 -1.15 2.86 14.21
CA TYR A 50 -1.67 3.30 12.90
C TYR A 50 -0.98 4.58 12.43
N LYS A 51 -0.80 5.57 13.33
CA LYS A 51 -0.13 6.84 13.00
C LYS A 51 1.35 6.64 12.65
N ASP A 52 2.04 5.72 13.32
CA ASP A 52 3.42 5.38 13.03
C ASP A 52 3.54 4.76 11.62
N PHE A 53 2.67 3.81 11.27
CA PHE A 53 2.62 3.26 9.91
C PHE A 53 2.27 4.31 8.86
N GLU A 54 1.34 5.21 9.15
CA GLU A 54 0.99 6.31 8.26
C GLU A 54 2.19 7.23 8.00
N LYS A 55 2.96 7.54 9.05
CA LYS A 55 4.19 8.35 8.95
C LYS A 55 5.24 7.66 8.09
N ILE A 56 5.54 6.38 8.35
CA ILE A 56 6.49 5.58 7.55
C ILE A 56 6.08 5.58 6.07
N GLY A 57 4.79 5.40 5.80
CA GLY A 57 4.26 5.45 4.44
C GLY A 57 4.51 6.81 3.78
N LYS A 58 4.20 7.92 4.46
CA LYS A 58 4.43 9.28 3.97
C LYS A 58 5.91 9.53 3.62
N ASP A 59 6.82 9.10 4.50
CA ASP A 59 8.26 9.25 4.30
C ASP A 59 8.74 8.44 3.08
N ALA A 60 8.32 7.18 2.95
CA ALA A 60 8.62 6.35 1.77
C ALA A 60 8.06 6.92 0.46
N PHE A 61 6.95 7.67 0.51
CA PHE A 61 6.45 8.40 -0.64
C PHE A 61 7.30 9.62 -1.00
N ALA A 62 7.84 10.32 -0.01
CA ALA A 62 8.70 11.49 -0.20
C ALA A 62 10.08 11.09 -0.75
N ASP A 63 10.72 10.08 -0.19
CA ASP A 63 12.06 9.64 -0.61
C ASP A 63 12.11 9.20 -2.07
N MET A 64 11.07 8.51 -2.56
CA MET A 64 11.00 8.07 -3.95
C MET A 64 10.84 9.23 -4.96
N ARG A 65 10.32 10.39 -4.53
CA ARG A 65 10.28 11.57 -5.39
C ARG A 65 11.69 12.12 -5.63
N ILE A 66 12.55 12.06 -4.61
CA ILE A 66 13.94 12.51 -4.69
C ILE A 66 14.77 11.60 -5.62
N THR A 67 14.48 10.30 -5.67
CA THR A 67 15.21 9.35 -6.54
C THR A 67 14.80 9.40 -8.00
N ASN A 68 13.59 9.88 -8.33
CA ASN A 68 13.09 9.96 -9.70
C ASN A 68 13.41 11.28 -10.41
N ASP A 69 13.87 12.30 -9.67
CA ASP A 69 14.31 13.62 -10.17
C ASP A 69 15.84 13.70 -10.38
N LYS A 70 16.55 12.57 -10.39
CA LYS A 70 18.00 12.48 -10.65
C LYS A 70 18.32 11.63 -11.86
#